data_AF-B1W102-F1
#
_entry.id   AF-B1W102-F1
#
_cell.length_a   1.000
_cell.length_b   1.000
_cell.length_c   1.000
_cell.angle_alpha   90.00
_cell.angle_beta   90.00
_cell.angle_gamma   90.00
#
_symmetry.space_group_name_H-M   'P 1'
#
loop_
_entity.id
_entity.type
_entity.pdbx_description
1 polymer ?
#
loop_
_entity_poly.entity_id
_entity_poly.type
_entity_poly.pdbx_seq_one_letter_code
_entity_poly.pdbx_strand_id
1 'polypeptide(L)'
;MSPGSEGIADAQDVLYRLLDKDSGEVLVAAEDLLNYFTEEGREPPEAVTFVRAHRTGHARRTTEHAELQVVDRQGRTIGGYVLGKVTAGCRHEHVPSAEDRPDVDYFLGDTCEYPWAGEIWRRWAADRPVERGEWARLPSDRHGSWLHVVQTAWFASGRNATRYGTGATAVVDGSGFTTRDGFYCALGEAVNGPGGYFGSNRDAVWDCLRTMRSDGAAPFRLVWRHVAASRQALGSDFTDSVLALFEEAGVETELPPG
;
A
#
# COMPACT_ATOMS: atom_id res chain seq x y z
N MET A 1 -22.64 23.56 -30.50
CA MET A 1 -21.94 22.26 -30.40
C MET A 1 -20.96 22.39 -29.25
N SER A 2 -21.33 21.87 -28.09
CA SER A 2 -20.45 21.83 -26.92
C SER A 2 -19.42 20.71 -27.12
N PRO A 3 -18.12 20.91 -26.83
CA PRO A 3 -17.15 19.84 -26.89
C PRO A 3 -17.51 18.81 -25.80
N GLY A 4 -17.75 17.58 -26.26
CA GLY A 4 -18.22 16.48 -25.45
C GLY A 4 -17.20 16.04 -24.41
N SER A 5 -17.75 15.51 -23.32
CA SER A 5 -17.09 14.96 -22.15
C SER A 5 -16.33 13.66 -22.42
N GLU A 6 -15.32 13.68 -23.31
CA GLU A 6 -14.48 12.50 -23.59
C GLU A 6 -13.51 12.16 -22.43
N GLY A 7 -13.23 13.10 -21.53
CA GLY A 7 -12.29 12.89 -20.42
C GLY A 7 -12.82 12.10 -19.21
N ILE A 8 -14.13 11.82 -19.13
CA ILE A 8 -14.74 11.20 -17.93
C ILE A 8 -14.87 9.67 -18.06
N ALA A 9 -15.02 9.15 -19.28
CA ALA A 9 -15.15 7.71 -19.50
C ALA A 9 -13.80 6.98 -19.44
N ASP A 10 -12.73 7.62 -19.93
CA ASP A 10 -11.41 7.00 -20.07
C ASP A 10 -10.67 6.83 -18.73
N ALA A 11 -11.06 7.59 -17.71
CA ALA A 11 -10.45 7.54 -16.38
C ALA A 11 -10.94 6.37 -15.51
N GLN A 12 -12.05 5.70 -15.85
CA GLN A 12 -12.64 4.66 -15.00
C GLN A 12 -11.86 3.34 -15.02
N ASP A 13 -11.14 3.07 -16.12
CA ASP A 13 -10.38 1.84 -16.32
C ASP A 13 -8.92 1.98 -15.87
N VAL A 14 -8.42 3.21 -15.72
CA VAL A 14 -7.04 3.48 -15.32
C VAL A 14 -6.83 3.12 -13.85
N LEU A 15 -5.83 2.27 -13.60
CA LEU A 15 -5.36 1.93 -12.25
C LEU A 15 -4.01 2.57 -11.93
N TYR A 16 -3.16 2.78 -12.94
CA TYR A 16 -1.80 3.29 -12.76
C TYR A 16 -1.54 4.54 -13.59
N ARG A 17 -0.82 5.50 -13.01
CA ARG A 17 -0.28 6.67 -13.71
C ARG A 17 1.19 6.77 -13.44
N LEU A 18 2.01 6.88 -14.48
CA LEU A 18 3.42 7.24 -14.35
C LEU A 18 3.55 8.73 -14.60
N LEU A 19 4.12 9.45 -13.64
CA LEU A 19 4.31 10.89 -13.70
C LEU A 19 5.79 11.25 -13.64
N ASP A 20 6.12 12.37 -14.26
CA ASP A 20 7.35 13.11 -13.98
C ASP A 20 7.09 14.05 -12.79
N LYS A 21 7.81 13.87 -11.68
CA LYS A 21 7.61 14.67 -10.47
C LYS A 21 8.06 16.13 -10.62
N ASP A 22 9.02 16.41 -11.52
CA ASP A 22 9.54 17.76 -11.71
C ASP A 22 8.55 18.60 -12.52
N SER A 23 7.96 18.02 -13.57
CA SER A 23 7.01 18.74 -14.45
C SER A 23 5.55 18.56 -14.06
N GLY A 24 5.21 17.51 -13.31
CA GLY A 24 3.83 17.09 -13.04
C GLY A 24 3.14 16.44 -14.25
N GLU A 25 3.88 16.17 -15.32
CA GLU A 25 3.35 15.56 -16.55
C GLU A 25 3.05 14.07 -16.33
N VAL A 26 1.86 13.62 -16.78
CA VAL A 26 1.54 12.19 -16.86
C VAL A 26 2.17 11.64 -18.13
N LEU A 27 3.15 10.75 -17.97
CA LEU A 27 3.88 10.11 -19.05
C LEU A 27 3.08 8.95 -19.68
N VAL A 28 2.39 8.18 -18.83
CA VAL A 28 1.47 7.12 -19.26
C VAL A 28 0.42 6.87 -18.18
N ALA A 29 -0.83 6.66 -18.59
CA ALA A 29 -1.88 6.10 -17.76
C ALA A 29 -2.21 4.69 -18.29
N ALA A 30 -2.50 3.73 -17.41
CA ALA A 30 -2.70 2.34 -17.81
C ALA A 30 -3.72 1.62 -16.91
N GLU A 31 -4.36 0.62 -17.49
CA GLU A 31 -5.36 -0.19 -16.79
C GLU A 31 -4.72 -1.22 -15.85
N ASP A 32 -3.50 -1.67 -16.15
CA ASP A 32 -2.77 -2.64 -15.35
C ASP A 32 -1.25 -2.51 -15.52
N LEU A 33 -0.50 -3.22 -14.68
CA LEU A 33 0.96 -3.18 -14.64
C LEU A 33 1.55 -4.58 -14.48
N LEU A 34 2.43 -4.96 -15.41
CA LEU A 34 3.15 -6.24 -15.35
C LEU A 34 4.61 -6.02 -14.98
N ASN A 35 5.19 -7.01 -14.29
CA ASN A 35 6.61 -7.08 -13.93
C ASN A 35 7.12 -6.00 -12.96
N TYR A 36 6.26 -5.11 -12.45
CA TYR A 36 6.69 -4.17 -11.40
C TYR A 36 6.66 -4.78 -9.99
N PHE A 37 5.61 -5.55 -9.70
CA PHE A 37 5.45 -6.24 -8.42
C PHE A 37 6.04 -7.65 -8.52
N THR A 38 7.15 -7.90 -7.83
CA THR A 38 7.95 -9.11 -7.95
C THR A 38 8.17 -9.78 -6.60
N GLU A 39 8.59 -11.04 -6.63
CA GLU A 39 9.09 -11.73 -5.44
C GLU A 39 10.46 -11.16 -5.04
N GLU A 40 10.75 -11.16 -3.73
CA GLU A 40 12.06 -10.77 -3.20
C GLU A 40 13.18 -11.63 -3.79
N GLY A 41 14.29 -10.98 -4.17
CA GLY A 41 15.46 -11.68 -4.72
C GLY A 41 15.30 -12.24 -6.14
N ARG A 42 14.17 -11.96 -6.81
CA ARG A 42 14.00 -12.25 -8.25
C ARG A 42 14.87 -11.29 -9.07
N GLU A 43 15.48 -11.81 -10.14
CA GLU A 43 16.22 -10.95 -11.07
C GLU A 43 15.28 -9.87 -11.65
N PRO A 44 15.69 -8.58 -11.62
CA PRO A 44 14.85 -7.51 -12.12
C PRO A 44 14.48 -7.77 -13.59
N PRO A 45 13.20 -7.61 -13.94
CA PRO A 45 12.77 -7.79 -15.32
C PRO A 45 13.40 -6.73 -16.21
N GLU A 46 13.65 -7.09 -17.47
CA GLU A 46 14.19 -6.14 -18.45
C GLU A 46 13.28 -4.92 -18.61
N ALA A 47 11.95 -5.08 -18.51
CA ALA A 47 11.01 -3.99 -18.59
C ALA A 47 9.74 -4.23 -17.76
N VAL A 48 9.13 -3.14 -17.34
CA VAL A 48 7.79 -3.07 -16.76
C VAL A 48 6.81 -2.68 -17.86
N THR A 49 5.73 -3.44 -17.99
CA THR A 49 4.73 -3.23 -19.04
C THR A 49 3.50 -2.55 -18.46
N PHE A 50 3.18 -1.38 -19.00
CA PHE A 50 1.93 -0.67 -18.78
C PHE A 50 0.89 -1.22 -19.75
N VAL A 51 -0.07 -1.99 -19.23
CA VAL A 51 -1.05 -2.71 -20.03
C VAL A 51 -2.19 -1.78 -20.41
N ARG A 52 -2.60 -1.83 -21.68
CA ARG A 52 -3.67 -0.99 -22.24
C ARG A 52 -3.44 0.49 -21.91
N ALA A 53 -2.31 1.01 -22.38
CA ALA A 53 -1.88 2.36 -22.07
C ALA A 53 -2.76 3.42 -22.76
N HIS A 54 -3.33 4.28 -21.93
CA HIS A 54 -3.97 5.54 -22.30
C HIS A 54 -2.86 6.59 -22.45
N ARG A 55 -2.47 6.91 -23.68
CA ARG A 55 -1.38 7.86 -23.95
C ARG A 55 -1.85 9.29 -23.74
N THR A 56 -1.23 10.00 -22.81
CA THR A 56 -1.44 11.43 -22.59
C THR A 56 -0.29 12.23 -23.21
N GLY A 57 -0.51 12.80 -24.40
CA GLY A 57 0.37 13.81 -25.00
C GLY A 57 1.80 13.37 -25.39
N HIS A 58 2.57 14.28 -25.99
CA HIS A 58 3.88 14.03 -26.59
C HIS A 58 5.07 14.26 -25.62
N ALA A 59 5.97 13.26 -25.57
CA ALA A 59 7.42 13.39 -25.88
C ALA A 59 8.49 13.38 -24.77
N ARG A 60 8.22 13.08 -23.49
CA ARG A 60 9.31 12.71 -22.57
C ARG A 60 9.52 11.20 -22.52
N ARG A 61 10.56 10.72 -23.22
CA ARG A 61 10.96 9.30 -23.20
C ARG A 61 11.70 8.91 -21.93
N THR A 62 12.25 9.87 -21.20
CA THR A 62 13.04 9.61 -19.99
C THR A 62 12.80 10.68 -18.96
N THR A 63 12.51 10.27 -17.73
CA THR A 63 12.47 11.14 -16.55
C THR A 63 13.47 10.63 -15.51
N GLU A 64 14.05 11.54 -14.72
CA GLU A 64 15.00 11.20 -13.65
C GLU A 64 14.30 11.10 -12.28
N HIS A 65 13.09 11.66 -12.16
CA HIS A 65 12.28 11.68 -10.95
C HIS A 65 10.85 11.25 -11.28
N ALA A 66 10.63 9.94 -11.41
CA ALA A 66 9.31 9.40 -11.69
C ALA A 66 8.49 9.13 -10.42
N GLU A 67 7.17 9.14 -10.56
CA GLU A 67 6.26 8.58 -9.57
C GLU A 67 5.25 7.69 -10.25
N LEU A 68 5.12 6.45 -9.77
CA LEU A 68 4.02 5.57 -10.16
C LEU A 68 2.89 5.74 -9.14
N GLN A 69 1.81 6.38 -9.55
CA GLN A 69 0.60 6.54 -8.76
C GLN A 69 -0.37 5.38 -9.02
N VAL A 70 -1.02 4.94 -7.96
CA VAL A 70 -2.20 4.07 -8.02
C VAL A 70 -3.43 4.94 -7.82
N VAL A 71 -4.41 4.82 -8.70
CA VAL A 71 -5.63 5.63 -8.67
C VAL A 71 -6.88 4.77 -8.54
N ASP A 72 -7.91 5.32 -7.91
CA ASP A 72 -9.24 4.70 -7.87
C ASP A 72 -10.08 5.04 -9.12
N ARG A 73 -11.29 4.48 -9.21
CA ARG A 73 -12.23 4.75 -10.30
C ARG A 73 -12.67 6.21 -10.45
N GLN A 74 -12.46 7.03 -9.42
CA GLN A 74 -12.74 8.47 -9.44
C GLN A 74 -11.49 9.27 -9.90
N GLY A 75 -10.40 8.57 -10.22
CA GLY A 75 -9.12 9.14 -10.61
C GLY A 75 -8.32 9.75 -9.45
N ARG A 76 -8.72 9.48 -8.20
CA ARG A 76 -8.03 9.95 -6.99
C ARG A 76 -6.84 9.05 -6.70
N THR A 77 -5.72 9.63 -6.31
CA THR A 77 -4.53 8.88 -5.90
C THR A 77 -4.80 8.18 -4.57
N ILE A 78 -4.69 6.86 -4.57
CA ILE A 78 -4.85 5.99 -3.39
C ILE A 78 -3.54 5.33 -2.96
N GLY A 79 -2.48 5.45 -3.75
CA GLY A 79 -1.15 4.90 -3.48
C GLY A 79 -0.11 5.54 -4.39
N GLY A 80 1.16 5.46 -4.02
CA GLY A 80 2.24 6.04 -4.82
C GLY A 80 3.59 5.40 -4.52
N TYR A 81 4.38 5.24 -5.58
CA TYR A 81 5.73 4.71 -5.56
C TYR A 81 6.67 5.75 -6.15
N VAL A 82 7.63 6.23 -5.35
CA VAL A 82 8.68 7.12 -5.86
C VAL A 82 9.66 6.27 -6.63
N LEU A 83 9.81 6.58 -7.91
CA LEU A 83 10.73 5.94 -8.82
C LEU A 83 11.88 6.91 -9.12
N GLY A 84 13.07 6.36 -9.37
CA GLY A 84 14.18 7.15 -9.88
C GLY A 84 14.03 7.39 -11.38
N LYS A 85 15.11 7.09 -12.10
CA LYS A 85 15.12 7.19 -13.55
C LYS A 85 14.21 6.14 -14.19
N VAL A 86 13.38 6.58 -15.13
CA VAL A 86 12.49 5.74 -15.93
C VAL A 86 12.61 6.11 -17.40
N THR A 87 12.76 5.12 -18.27
CA THR A 87 12.91 5.31 -19.72
C THR A 87 11.91 4.47 -20.50
N ALA A 88 11.22 5.06 -21.47
CA ALA A 88 10.27 4.37 -22.34
C ALA A 88 10.99 3.32 -23.21
N GLY A 89 10.54 2.07 -23.07
CA GLY A 89 10.86 0.96 -23.94
C GLY A 89 10.14 1.13 -25.27
N CYS A 90 10.85 1.64 -26.28
CA CYS A 90 10.28 1.78 -27.60
C CYS A 90 9.97 0.39 -28.18
N ARG A 91 8.69 0.06 -28.38
CA ARG A 91 8.27 -0.94 -29.36
C ARG A 91 7.14 -0.40 -30.25
N HIS A 92 7.51 -0.23 -31.53
CA HIS A 92 6.72 -0.09 -32.76
C HIS A 92 6.40 1.29 -33.37
N GLU A 93 6.61 1.27 -34.68
CA GLU A 93 6.52 2.29 -35.74
C GLU A 93 5.08 2.57 -36.21
N HIS A 94 4.08 1.99 -35.55
CA HIS A 94 2.67 2.26 -35.84
C HIS A 94 2.15 3.34 -34.91
N VAL A 95 1.60 4.41 -35.50
CA VAL A 95 0.76 5.39 -34.80
C VAL A 95 -0.57 4.68 -34.50
N PRO A 96 -0.84 4.29 -33.24
CA PRO A 96 -2.09 3.64 -32.90
C PRO A 96 -3.24 4.63 -33.10
N SER A 97 -4.42 4.13 -33.49
CA SER A 97 -5.65 4.92 -33.44
C SER A 97 -5.92 5.37 -31.99
N ALA A 98 -6.67 6.46 -31.79
CA ALA A 98 -7.05 6.90 -30.45
C ALA A 98 -7.86 5.84 -29.65
N GLU A 99 -8.43 4.85 -30.34
CA GLU A 99 -9.12 3.70 -29.75
C GLU A 99 -8.19 2.52 -29.42
N ASP A 100 -7.00 2.46 -29.99
CA ASP A 100 -6.02 1.42 -29.66
C ASP A 100 -5.35 1.78 -28.33
N ARG A 101 -5.54 0.91 -27.33
CA ARG A 101 -4.84 0.95 -26.04
C ARG A 101 -3.69 -0.07 -26.08
N PRO A 102 -2.51 0.26 -26.67
CA PRO A 102 -1.41 -0.69 -26.76
C PRO A 102 -0.74 -0.88 -25.40
N ASP A 103 -0.07 -2.01 -25.24
CA ASP A 103 0.85 -2.20 -24.13
C ASP A 103 2.14 -1.40 -24.39
N VAL A 104 2.68 -0.75 -23.37
CA VAL A 104 3.88 0.09 -23.46
C VAL A 104 4.88 -0.32 -22.40
N ASP A 105 6.11 -0.61 -22.82
CA ASP A 105 7.19 -0.99 -21.92
C ASP A 105 7.94 0.24 -21.40
N TYR A 106 8.42 0.15 -20.16
CA TYR A 106 9.33 1.10 -19.54
C TYR A 106 10.45 0.35 -18.80
N PHE A 107 11.66 0.87 -18.94
CA PHE A 107 12.84 0.47 -18.19
C PHE A 107 12.87 1.24 -16.87
N LEU A 108 12.71 0.53 -15.75
CA LEU A 108 12.77 1.06 -14.39
C LEU A 108 14.05 0.57 -13.73
N GLY A 109 14.66 1.41 -12.88
CA GLY A 109 15.86 1.03 -12.13
C GLY A 109 15.60 0.10 -10.94
N ASP A 110 14.33 -0.09 -10.56
CA ASP A 110 13.94 -0.89 -9.39
C ASP A 110 12.52 -1.47 -9.55
N THR A 111 12.24 -2.54 -8.81
CA THR A 111 10.94 -3.21 -8.72
C THR A 111 10.42 -3.19 -7.29
N CYS A 112 9.13 -3.50 -7.12
CA CYS A 112 8.49 -3.58 -5.82
C CYS A 112 8.41 -5.04 -5.38
N GLU A 113 9.12 -5.41 -4.30
CA GLU A 113 9.21 -6.78 -3.76
C GLU A 113 7.95 -7.23 -2.98
N TYR A 114 6.77 -6.93 -3.54
CA TYR A 114 5.47 -7.29 -2.98
C TYR A 114 4.59 -7.86 -4.10
N PRO A 115 4.73 -9.15 -4.45
CA PRO A 115 4.20 -9.73 -5.68
C PRO A 115 2.68 -9.65 -5.80
N TRP A 116 1.97 -9.58 -4.66
CA TRP A 116 0.51 -9.52 -4.62
C TRP A 116 -0.04 -8.09 -4.52
N ALA A 117 0.82 -7.06 -4.44
CA ALA A 117 0.37 -5.68 -4.25
C ALA A 117 -0.51 -5.20 -5.41
N GLY A 118 -0.23 -5.58 -6.66
CA GLY A 118 -1.09 -5.25 -7.81
C GLY A 118 -2.53 -5.78 -7.69
N GLU A 119 -2.69 -7.03 -7.23
CA GLU A 119 -4.03 -7.62 -7.01
C GLU A 119 -4.79 -6.87 -5.90
N ILE A 120 -4.09 -6.51 -4.82
CA ILE A 120 -4.66 -5.80 -3.68
C ILE A 120 -5.02 -4.36 -4.06
N TRP A 121 -4.19 -3.67 -4.83
CA TRP A 121 -4.49 -2.33 -5.35
C TRP A 121 -5.73 -2.33 -6.23
N ARG A 122 -5.85 -3.28 -7.16
CA ARG A 122 -7.04 -3.42 -7.99
C ARG A 122 -8.31 -3.58 -7.16
N ARG A 123 -8.20 -4.32 -6.06
CA ARG A 123 -9.30 -4.52 -5.10
C ARG A 123 -9.65 -3.23 -4.34
N TRP A 124 -8.66 -2.44 -3.91
CA TRP A 124 -8.84 -1.18 -3.19
C TRP A 124 -9.30 -0.03 -4.09
N ALA A 125 -8.92 -0.06 -5.37
CA ALA A 125 -9.35 0.91 -6.39
C ALA A 125 -10.85 0.74 -6.77
N ALA A 126 -11.44 -0.42 -6.47
CA ALA A 126 -12.88 -0.59 -6.57
C ALA A 126 -13.57 0.32 -5.55
N ASP A 127 -14.70 0.92 -5.93
CA ASP A 127 -15.48 1.86 -5.11
C ASP A 127 -16.25 1.15 -3.98
N ARG A 128 -15.54 0.32 -3.21
CA ARG A 128 -16.04 -0.41 -2.05
C ARG A 128 -15.19 -0.08 -0.82
N PRO A 129 -15.81 0.12 0.35
CA PRO A 129 -15.07 0.22 1.59
C PRO A 129 -14.23 -1.03 1.87
N VAL A 130 -13.06 -0.84 2.48
CA VAL A 130 -12.26 -1.94 3.02
C VAL A 130 -12.94 -2.43 4.30
N GLU A 131 -13.18 -3.74 4.39
CA GLU A 131 -13.72 -4.39 5.58
C GLU A 131 -12.60 -4.85 6.52
N ARG A 132 -12.90 -4.90 7.82
CA ARG A 132 -11.97 -5.43 8.83
C ARG A 132 -11.71 -6.92 8.57
N GLY A 133 -10.44 -7.32 8.65
CA GLY A 133 -10.03 -8.72 8.55
C GLY A 133 -10.05 -9.28 7.13
N GLU A 134 -10.10 -8.44 6.09
CA GLU A 134 -9.95 -8.91 4.71
C GLU A 134 -8.59 -9.57 4.48
N TRP A 135 -7.53 -9.03 5.07
CA TRP A 135 -6.18 -9.60 5.02
C TRP A 135 -6.14 -11.02 5.59
N ALA A 136 -6.87 -11.28 6.67
CA ALA A 136 -6.88 -12.59 7.35
C ALA A 136 -7.57 -13.70 6.54
N ARG A 137 -8.34 -13.33 5.50
CA ARG A 137 -8.96 -14.27 4.56
C ARG A 137 -8.01 -14.66 3.41
N LEU A 138 -6.87 -13.97 3.30
CA LEU A 138 -5.88 -14.27 2.28
C LEU A 138 -4.89 -15.33 2.79
N PRO A 139 -4.25 -16.08 1.87
CA PRO A 139 -3.10 -16.90 2.21
C PRO A 139 -1.98 -16.09 2.86
N SER A 140 -1.20 -16.73 3.75
CA SER A 140 -0.22 -16.06 4.61
C SER A 140 0.92 -15.37 3.85
N ASP A 141 1.28 -15.88 2.67
CA ASP A 141 2.27 -15.29 1.76
C ASP A 141 1.82 -13.93 1.18
N ARG A 142 0.52 -13.59 1.29
CA ARG A 142 -0.03 -12.30 0.85
C ARG A 142 -0.02 -11.22 1.92
N HIS A 143 0.19 -11.58 3.19
CA HIS A 143 0.10 -10.63 4.29
C HIS A 143 1.12 -9.49 4.18
N GLY A 144 2.36 -9.79 3.76
CA GLY A 144 3.38 -8.76 3.51
C GLY A 144 2.96 -7.76 2.44
N SER A 145 2.41 -8.25 1.32
CA SER A 145 1.88 -7.38 0.25
C SER A 145 0.68 -6.55 0.72
N TRP A 146 -0.20 -7.12 1.56
CA TRP A 146 -1.32 -6.36 2.13
C TRP A 146 -0.83 -5.24 3.05
N LEU A 147 0.08 -5.55 3.97
CA LEU A 147 0.66 -4.57 4.88
C LEU A 147 1.37 -3.43 4.13
N HIS A 148 2.09 -3.78 3.07
CA HIS A 148 2.72 -2.81 2.18
C HIS A 148 1.70 -1.88 1.49
N VAL A 149 0.60 -2.44 0.97
CA VAL A 149 -0.47 -1.62 0.36
C VAL A 149 -1.14 -0.72 1.41
N VAL A 150 -1.43 -1.24 2.61
CA VAL A 150 -1.97 -0.46 3.73
C VAL A 150 -1.05 0.72 4.07
N GLN A 151 0.26 0.46 4.21
CA GLN A 151 1.25 1.50 4.51
C GLN A 151 1.30 2.56 3.42
N THR A 152 1.40 2.13 2.16
CA THR A 152 1.49 3.02 1.00
C THR A 152 0.23 3.88 0.86
N ALA A 153 -0.95 3.28 1.03
CA ALA A 153 -2.23 4.00 0.97
C ALA A 153 -2.38 5.02 2.11
N TRP A 154 -1.91 4.65 3.30
CA TRP A 154 -1.97 5.51 4.47
C TRP A 154 -1.22 6.82 4.24
N PHE A 155 0.02 6.74 3.75
CA PHE A 155 0.85 7.93 3.49
C PHE A 155 0.41 8.69 2.24
N ALA A 156 -0.06 8.01 1.19
CA ALA A 156 -0.66 8.67 0.03
C ALA A 156 -1.89 9.53 0.39
N SER A 157 -2.61 9.14 1.45
CA SER A 157 -3.73 9.91 2.00
C SER A 157 -3.30 11.15 2.83
N GLY A 158 -2.00 11.47 2.88
CA GLY A 158 -1.46 12.58 3.67
C GLY A 158 -1.50 12.35 5.18
N ARG A 159 -1.68 11.09 5.62
CA ARG A 159 -1.69 10.76 7.05
C ARG A 159 -0.27 10.59 7.58
N ASN A 160 -0.07 11.02 8.82
CA ASN A 160 1.15 10.77 9.56
C ASN A 160 1.15 9.35 10.12
N ALA A 161 2.33 8.83 10.45
CA ALA A 161 2.49 7.59 11.20
C ALA A 161 2.01 7.83 12.64
N THR A 162 0.70 7.76 12.89
CA THR A 162 0.09 8.02 14.19
C THR A 162 -1.32 7.42 14.28
N ARG A 163 -1.95 7.55 15.44
CA ARG A 163 -3.33 7.12 15.71
C ARG A 163 -4.33 8.23 15.37
N TYR A 164 -5.43 7.88 14.70
CA TYR A 164 -6.52 8.82 14.32
C TYR A 164 -7.81 8.61 15.13
N GLY A 165 -7.70 8.06 16.34
CA GLY A 165 -8.74 8.17 17.36
C GLY A 165 -9.96 7.27 17.22
N THR A 166 -9.85 6.10 16.57
CA THR A 166 -11.03 5.24 16.30
C THR A 166 -11.69 4.58 17.52
N GLY A 167 -11.01 4.53 18.67
CA GLY A 167 -11.57 4.07 19.94
C GLY A 167 -10.55 4.11 21.06
N ALA A 168 -10.98 4.32 22.31
CA ALA A 168 -10.08 4.50 23.48
C ALA A 168 -9.20 3.27 23.77
N THR A 169 -9.63 2.08 23.37
CA THR A 169 -8.89 0.82 23.52
C THR A 169 -8.80 0.12 22.18
N ALA A 170 -7.59 -0.29 21.79
CA ALA A 170 -7.38 -1.20 20.67
C ALA A 170 -7.42 -2.65 21.16
N VAL A 171 -8.07 -3.53 20.40
CA VAL A 171 -8.16 -4.96 20.72
C VAL A 171 -7.52 -5.76 19.60
N VAL A 172 -6.48 -6.53 19.92
CA VAL A 172 -5.81 -7.47 19.03
C VAL A 172 -6.15 -8.89 19.49
N ASP A 173 -6.62 -9.74 18.57
CA ASP A 173 -6.89 -11.14 18.85
C ASP A 173 -5.77 -12.02 18.29
N GLY A 174 -4.99 -12.61 19.20
CA GLY A 174 -3.84 -13.45 18.88
C GLY A 174 -4.15 -14.74 18.14
N SER A 175 -5.43 -15.14 18.06
CA SER A 175 -5.87 -16.30 17.27
C SER A 175 -6.10 -15.97 15.79
N GLY A 176 -6.14 -14.68 15.43
CA GLY A 176 -6.52 -14.21 14.09
C GLY A 176 -5.37 -14.10 13.09
N PHE A 177 -4.12 -14.38 13.47
CA PHE A 177 -2.96 -14.28 12.59
C PHE A 177 -1.93 -15.37 12.86
N THR A 178 -1.19 -15.74 11.81
CA THR A 178 -0.11 -16.74 11.86
C THR A 178 1.24 -16.22 11.40
N THR A 179 1.32 -14.96 10.97
CA THR A 179 2.54 -14.31 10.46
C THR A 179 2.75 -12.96 11.14
N ARG A 180 4.00 -12.48 11.17
CA ARG A 180 4.32 -11.14 11.70
C ARG A 180 3.62 -10.03 10.93
N ASP A 181 3.54 -10.11 9.61
CA ASP A 181 2.83 -9.10 8.80
C ASP A 181 1.33 -9.09 9.12
N GLY A 182 0.73 -10.26 9.27
CA GLY A 182 -0.65 -10.41 9.75
C GLY A 182 -0.87 -9.79 11.15
N PHE A 183 0.09 -9.91 12.07
CA PHE A 183 0.03 -9.20 13.35
C PHE A 183 -0.01 -7.67 13.16
N TYR A 184 0.85 -7.11 12.31
CA TYR A 184 0.86 -5.67 12.04
C TYR A 184 -0.42 -5.20 11.33
N CYS A 185 -1.00 -6.01 10.44
CA CYS A 185 -2.32 -5.75 9.86
C CYS A 185 -3.41 -5.71 10.95
N ALA A 186 -3.44 -6.70 11.84
CA ALA A 186 -4.39 -6.75 12.95
C ALA A 186 -4.25 -5.54 13.89
N LEU A 187 -3.02 -5.17 14.22
CA LEU A 187 -2.71 -4.01 15.05
C LEU A 187 -3.19 -2.71 14.38
N GLY A 188 -2.86 -2.51 13.11
CA GLY A 188 -3.29 -1.37 12.32
C GLY A 188 -4.82 -1.23 12.29
N GLU A 189 -5.53 -2.33 12.07
CA GLU A 189 -7.00 -2.33 12.09
C GLU A 189 -7.59 -2.08 13.49
N ALA A 190 -6.95 -2.59 14.53
CA ALA A 190 -7.34 -2.38 15.91
C ALA A 190 -7.20 -0.90 16.32
N VAL A 191 -6.16 -0.21 15.85
CA VAL A 191 -5.88 1.19 16.23
C VAL A 191 -6.60 2.21 15.33
N ASN A 192 -6.64 1.96 14.03
CA ASN A 192 -7.00 2.94 13.02
C ASN A 192 -8.19 2.54 12.13
N GLY A 193 -8.88 1.44 12.46
CA GLY A 193 -10.07 0.97 11.75
C GLY A 193 -9.74 0.10 10.53
N PRO A 194 -10.74 -0.39 9.78
CA PRO A 194 -10.54 -1.25 8.62
C PRO A 194 -9.50 -0.70 7.63
N GLY A 195 -8.55 -1.52 7.20
CA GLY A 195 -7.42 -1.08 6.35
C GLY A 195 -6.48 -0.05 7.01
N GLY A 196 -6.52 0.10 8.33
CA GLY A 196 -5.70 1.05 9.07
C GLY A 196 -4.23 0.61 9.19
N TYR A 197 -3.32 1.59 9.16
CA TYR A 197 -1.89 1.38 9.37
C TYR A 197 -1.49 1.79 10.79
N PHE A 198 -0.68 0.98 11.47
CA PHE A 198 -0.05 1.36 12.75
C PHE A 198 1.32 0.69 12.90
N GLY A 199 2.18 0.88 11.88
CA GLY A 199 3.52 0.32 11.82
C GLY A 199 3.60 -1.02 11.06
N SER A 200 4.66 -1.21 10.27
CA SER A 200 4.95 -2.46 9.54
C SER A 200 6.11 -3.27 10.14
N ASN A 201 6.73 -2.77 11.20
CA ASN A 201 7.76 -3.42 12.00
C ASN A 201 7.83 -2.76 13.39
N ARG A 202 8.70 -3.27 14.28
CA ARG A 202 8.85 -2.74 15.65
C ARG A 202 9.17 -1.24 15.69
N ASP A 203 10.09 -0.77 14.86
CA ASP A 203 10.50 0.64 14.83
C ASP A 203 9.38 1.53 14.26
N ALA A 204 8.64 1.05 13.27
CA ALA A 204 7.49 1.76 12.74
C ALA A 204 6.33 1.84 13.74
N VAL A 205 6.13 0.82 14.58
CA VAL A 205 5.17 0.87 15.70
C VAL A 205 5.63 1.88 16.76
N TRP A 206 6.92 1.88 17.10
CA TRP A 206 7.51 2.89 18.00
C TRP A 206 7.25 4.31 17.48
N ASP A 207 7.49 4.53 16.17
CA ASP A 207 7.25 5.80 15.52
C ASP A 207 5.79 6.24 15.60
N CYS A 208 4.84 5.31 15.42
CA CYS A 208 3.42 5.61 15.58
C CYS A 208 3.04 5.96 17.04
N LEU A 209 3.67 5.30 18.01
CA LEU A 209 3.41 5.50 19.44
C LEU A 209 4.01 6.82 19.95
N ARG A 210 5.21 7.19 19.51
CA ARG A 210 5.84 8.46 19.94
C ARG A 210 5.15 9.69 19.36
N THR A 211 4.61 9.61 18.14
CA THR A 211 3.94 10.74 17.48
C THR A 211 2.53 10.97 17.99
N MET A 212 1.85 9.94 18.52
CA MET A 212 0.50 10.10 19.06
C MET A 212 0.47 10.70 20.47
N ARG A 213 1.62 10.78 21.15
CA ARG A 213 1.70 11.36 22.49
C ARG A 213 1.50 12.87 22.41
N SER A 214 0.52 13.36 23.15
CA SER A 214 0.34 14.78 23.45
C SER A 214 0.36 14.98 24.96
N ASP A 215 0.91 16.11 25.42
CA ASP A 215 0.99 16.42 26.85
C ASP A 215 -0.40 16.36 27.50
N GLY A 216 -0.52 15.56 28.58
CA GLY A 216 -1.75 15.40 29.34
C GLY A 216 -2.79 14.43 28.76
N ALA A 217 -2.51 13.74 27.65
CA ALA A 217 -3.40 12.67 27.16
C ALA A 217 -3.35 11.43 28.06
N ALA A 218 -4.49 10.75 28.21
CA ALA A 218 -4.56 9.46 28.87
C ALA A 218 -3.69 8.42 28.12
N PRO A 219 -3.08 7.45 28.84
CA PRO A 219 -2.33 6.39 28.20
C PRO A 219 -3.16 5.65 27.14
N PHE A 220 -2.49 5.23 26.07
CA PHE A 220 -3.11 4.37 25.08
C PHE A 220 -3.32 2.98 25.67
N ARG A 221 -4.53 2.44 25.58
CA ARG A 221 -4.84 1.10 26.08
C ARG A 221 -4.91 0.09 24.94
N LEU A 222 -4.21 -1.03 25.10
CA LEU A 222 -4.20 -2.16 24.18
C LEU A 222 -4.56 -3.46 24.91
N VAL A 223 -5.57 -4.17 24.41
CA VAL A 223 -5.93 -5.50 24.92
C VAL A 223 -5.45 -6.53 23.90
N TRP A 224 -4.57 -7.43 24.31
CA TRP A 224 -4.10 -8.53 23.48
C TRP A 224 -4.68 -9.85 23.99
N ARG A 225 -5.75 -10.31 23.32
CA ARG A 225 -6.41 -11.58 23.64
C ARG A 225 -5.64 -12.75 23.05
N HIS A 226 -5.73 -13.91 23.67
CA HIS A 226 -5.11 -15.15 23.19
C HIS A 226 -3.60 -15.00 22.89
N VAL A 227 -2.85 -14.29 23.75
CA VAL A 227 -1.41 -14.06 23.55
C VAL A 227 -0.61 -15.37 23.42
N ALA A 228 -1.07 -16.45 24.07
CA ALA A 228 -0.48 -17.78 23.94
C ALA A 228 -0.52 -18.30 22.49
N ALA A 229 -1.60 -18.04 21.75
CA ALA A 229 -1.69 -18.38 20.33
C ALA A 229 -0.68 -17.58 19.50
N SER A 230 -0.49 -16.28 19.81
CA SER A 230 0.54 -15.47 19.17
C SER A 230 1.95 -16.00 19.45
N ARG A 231 2.26 -16.39 20.69
CA ARG A 231 3.56 -17.00 21.02
C ARG A 231 3.79 -18.30 20.26
N GLN A 232 2.75 -19.14 20.14
CA GLN A 232 2.83 -20.38 19.38
C GLN A 232 3.06 -20.13 17.88
N ALA A 233 2.38 -19.14 17.30
CA ALA A 233 2.45 -18.88 15.86
C ALA A 233 3.68 -18.05 15.44
N LEU A 234 4.07 -17.05 16.24
CA LEU A 234 5.09 -16.05 15.90
C LEU A 234 6.42 -16.24 16.63
N GLY A 235 6.42 -17.10 17.66
CA GLY A 235 7.51 -17.26 18.62
C GLY A 235 7.39 -16.32 19.82
N SER A 236 7.87 -16.80 20.97
CA SER A 236 7.91 -16.01 22.21
C SER A 236 8.79 -14.78 22.06
N ASP A 237 9.98 -14.89 21.48
CA ASP A 237 10.93 -13.78 21.31
C ASP A 237 10.30 -12.58 20.59
N PHE A 238 9.60 -12.83 19.48
CA PHE A 238 8.90 -11.77 18.75
C PHE A 238 7.82 -11.13 19.61
N THR A 239 6.94 -11.97 20.17
CA THR A 239 5.78 -11.52 20.96
C THR A 239 6.20 -10.72 22.18
N ASP A 240 7.20 -11.21 22.92
CA ASP A 240 7.72 -10.56 24.11
C ASP A 240 8.47 -9.26 23.75
N SER A 241 9.14 -9.18 22.58
CA SER A 241 9.74 -7.93 22.11
C SER A 241 8.72 -6.84 21.79
N VAL A 242 7.53 -7.22 21.31
CA VAL A 242 6.42 -6.29 21.04
C VAL A 242 5.77 -5.85 22.36
N LEU A 243 5.61 -6.74 23.33
CA LEU A 243 5.13 -6.37 24.67
C LEU A 243 6.09 -5.41 25.36
N ALA A 244 7.39 -5.67 25.29
CA ALA A 244 8.42 -4.76 25.81
C ALA A 244 8.38 -3.39 25.11
N LEU A 245 8.15 -3.37 23.78
CA LEU A 245 7.94 -2.13 23.04
C LEU A 245 6.74 -1.34 23.59
N PHE A 246 5.61 -2.00 23.83
CA PHE A 246 4.42 -1.36 24.37
C PHE A 246 4.65 -0.82 25.79
N GLU A 247 5.35 -1.55 26.64
CA GLU A 247 5.75 -1.10 27.97
C GLU A 247 6.67 0.12 27.91
N GLU A 248 7.73 0.07 27.10
CA GLU A 248 8.68 1.17 26.87
C GLU A 248 7.94 2.42 26.33
N ALA A 249 6.98 2.20 25.44
CA ALA A 249 6.11 3.23 24.89
C ALA A 249 4.93 3.59 25.80
N GLY A 250 4.88 3.15 27.07
CA GLY A 250 3.87 3.52 28.06
C GLY A 250 2.43 3.20 27.68
N VAL A 251 2.22 2.13 26.91
CA VAL A 251 0.90 1.61 26.55
C VAL A 251 0.37 0.76 27.69
N GLU A 252 -0.85 1.04 28.14
CA GLU A 252 -1.58 0.20 29.09
C GLU A 252 -1.97 -1.10 28.41
N THR A 253 -1.18 -2.15 28.63
CA THR A 253 -1.39 -3.45 27.99
C THR A 253 -2.12 -4.41 28.92
N GLU A 254 -3.24 -4.96 28.46
CA GLU A 254 -3.98 -6.02 29.15
C GLU A 254 -3.88 -7.33 28.38
N LEU A 255 -3.55 -8.42 29.10
CA LEU A 255 -3.43 -9.77 28.57
C LEU A 255 -4.48 -10.67 29.26
N PRO A 256 -5.74 -10.71 28.79
CA PRO A 256 -6.76 -11.54 29.39
C PRO A 256 -6.35 -13.02 29.35
N PRO A 257 -6.67 -13.81 30.40
CA PRO A 257 -6.51 -15.26 30.32
C PRO A 257 -7.36 -15.77 29.15
N GLY A 258 -6.69 -16.53 28.27
CA GLY A 258 -7.31 -17.18 27.11
C GLY A 258 -7.88 -18.54 27.45
#